data_AF-A0A9N9S7H3-F1
#
_entry.id   AF-A0A9N9S7H3-F1
#
_cell.length_a   1.000
_cell.length_b   1.000
_cell.length_c   1.000
_cell.angle_alpha   90.00
_cell.angle_beta   90.00
_cell.angle_gamma   90.00
#
_symmetry.space_group_name_H-M   'P 1'
#
loop_
_entity.id
_entity.type
_entity.pdbx_description
1 polymer ?
#
loop_
_entity_poly.entity_id
_entity_poly.type
_entity_poly.pdbx_seq_one_letter_code
_entity_poly.pdbx_strand_id
1 'polypeptide(L)'
;MRTLTTKYKEIRNFNATSGNNPKKWAYFDILTEYFGDRPGIVARASCSSLNIAQNNHNLPDHSSPSTSNIQKRKSGSCESEEKGKMVKKTQEIQNPRKQMVAWLKDYNKEVQEREERRLMSMAEKQHNENIEMLS
;
A
#
# COMPACT_ATOMS: atom_id res chain seq x y z
N MET A 1 15.56 -10.49 14.00
CA MET A 1 15.97 -11.14 12.73
C MET A 1 14.72 -11.51 11.94
N ARG A 2 14.65 -11.25 10.62
CA ARG A 2 13.64 -11.88 9.75
C ARG A 2 14.25 -13.12 9.12
N THR A 3 13.54 -14.25 9.10
CA THR A 3 14.02 -15.48 8.47
C THR A 3 13.92 -15.40 6.95
N LEU A 4 14.67 -16.25 6.25
CA LEU A 4 14.64 -16.34 4.78
C LEU A 4 13.22 -16.64 4.26
N THR A 5 12.51 -17.53 4.94
CA THR A 5 11.10 -17.89 4.67
C THR A 5 10.16 -16.69 4.80
N THR A 6 10.33 -15.83 5.81
CA THR A 6 9.51 -14.62 5.95
C THR A 6 9.77 -13.65 4.80
N LYS A 7 11.03 -13.42 4.43
CA LYS A 7 11.40 -12.53 3.32
C LYS A 7 10.88 -13.05 1.97
N TYR A 8 10.92 -14.36 1.75
CA TYR A 8 10.32 -15.01 0.57
C TYR A 8 8.80 -14.80 0.52
N LYS A 9 8.09 -15.03 1.63
CA LYS A 9 6.63 -14.79 1.73
C LYS A 9 6.26 -13.32 1.48
N GLU A 10 6.98 -12.36 2.08
CA GLU A 10 6.80 -10.92 1.82
C GLU A 10 6.90 -10.59 0.33
N ILE A 11 7.91 -11.15 -0.36
CA ILE A 11 8.18 -10.86 -1.78
C ILE A 11 7.18 -11.58 -2.70
N ARG A 12 6.82 -12.84 -2.42
CA ARG A 12 5.79 -13.57 -3.18
C ARG A 12 4.43 -12.86 -3.10
N ASN A 13 4.02 -12.41 -1.91
CA ASN A 13 2.77 -11.67 -1.71
C ASN A 13 2.78 -10.32 -2.43
N PHE A 14 3.90 -9.59 -2.40
CA PHE A 14 4.06 -8.35 -3.15
C PHE A 14 4.01 -8.59 -4.68
N ASN A 15 4.68 -9.64 -5.18
CA ASN A 15 4.70 -9.95 -6.61
C ASN A 15 3.33 -10.43 -7.13
N ALA A 16 2.55 -11.12 -6.29
CA ALA A 16 1.17 -11.52 -6.62
C ALA A 16 0.18 -10.34 -6.68
N THR A 17 0.49 -9.20 -6.05
CA THR A 17 -0.39 -8.02 -5.99
C THR A 17 0.09 -6.86 -6.87
N SER A 18 1.40 -6.75 -7.12
CA SER A 18 2.02 -5.68 -7.89
C SER A 18 2.07 -6.01 -9.39
N GLY A 19 0.92 -5.93 -10.06
CA GLY A 19 0.78 -6.34 -11.46
C GLY A 19 1.73 -5.65 -12.46
N ASN A 20 2.12 -4.39 -12.21
CA ASN A 20 2.98 -3.61 -13.12
C ASN A 20 4.42 -3.39 -12.61
N ASN A 21 4.77 -3.81 -11.39
CA ASN A 21 6.12 -3.63 -10.87
C ASN A 21 6.46 -4.70 -9.81
N PRO A 22 6.68 -5.97 -10.22
CA PRO A 22 7.08 -7.02 -9.31
C PRO A 22 8.45 -6.71 -8.70
N LYS A 23 8.60 -6.97 -7.40
CA LYS A 23 9.84 -6.82 -6.66
C LYS A 23 10.80 -7.93 -7.06
N LYS A 24 11.73 -7.58 -7.95
CA LYS A 24 12.86 -8.43 -8.34
C LYS A 24 13.73 -8.73 -7.11
N TRP A 25 14.03 -10.00 -6.88
CA TRP A 25 14.94 -10.45 -5.82
C TRP A 25 15.79 -11.59 -6.36
N ALA A 26 17.12 -11.47 -6.27
CA ALA A 26 18.08 -12.30 -7.01
C ALA A 26 17.97 -13.82 -6.76
N TYR A 27 17.35 -14.24 -5.66
CA TYR A 27 17.17 -15.64 -5.29
C TYR A 27 15.69 -16.05 -5.27
N PHE A 28 14.78 -15.25 -5.84
CA PHE A 28 13.35 -15.54 -5.80
C PHE A 28 13.01 -16.85 -6.50
N ASP A 29 13.59 -17.10 -7.68
CA ASP A 29 13.27 -18.28 -8.49
C ASP A 29 13.80 -19.56 -7.83
N ILE A 30 15.06 -19.54 -7.37
CA ILE A 30 15.69 -20.63 -6.59
C ILE A 30 14.91 -20.94 -5.30
N LEU A 31 14.40 -19.92 -4.61
CA LEU A 31 13.58 -20.12 -3.41
C LEU A 31 12.14 -20.54 -3.74
N THR A 32 11.64 -20.23 -4.93
CA THR A 32 10.35 -20.72 -5.42
C THR A 32 10.43 -22.22 -5.73
N GLU A 33 11.53 -22.66 -6.35
CA GLU A 33 11.84 -24.09 -6.53
C GLU A 33 11.97 -24.80 -5.16
N TYR A 34 12.80 -24.27 -4.25
CA TYR A 34 13.07 -24.90 -2.95
C TYR A 34 11.85 -24.99 -2.03
N PHE A 35 11.03 -23.93 -1.95
CA PHE A 35 9.86 -23.91 -1.07
C PHE A 35 8.57 -24.42 -1.72
N GLY A 36 8.54 -24.52 -3.06
CA GLY A 36 7.35 -24.84 -3.84
C GLY A 36 6.15 -23.94 -3.51
N ASP A 37 4.95 -24.50 -3.70
CA ASP A 37 3.72 -23.75 -3.51
C ASP A 37 3.40 -23.38 -2.07
N ARG A 38 3.86 -24.16 -1.09
CA ARG A 38 3.46 -24.02 0.31
C ARG A 38 4.70 -23.96 1.24
N PRO A 39 5.41 -22.79 1.30
CA PRO A 39 6.63 -22.49 2.10
C PRO A 39 6.55 -22.66 3.65
N GLY A 40 5.65 -23.49 4.16
CA GLY A 40 5.50 -23.75 5.59
C GLY A 40 4.60 -24.95 5.91
N ILE A 41 4.25 -25.77 4.92
CA ILE A 41 3.53 -27.03 5.15
C ILE A 41 4.54 -28.16 5.04
N VAL A 42 5.04 -28.60 6.19
CA VAL A 42 5.77 -29.87 6.29
C VAL A 42 4.75 -30.98 6.10
N ALA A 43 4.97 -31.86 5.12
CA ALA A 43 4.15 -33.06 4.97
C ALA A 43 4.32 -33.92 6.23
N ARG A 44 3.26 -34.02 7.04
CA ARG A 44 3.26 -34.89 8.21
C ARG A 44 3.17 -36.32 7.69
N ALA A 45 4.29 -37.05 7.74
CA ALA A 45 4.35 -38.43 7.28
C ALA A 45 3.29 -39.26 8.00
N SER A 46 2.27 -39.69 7.27
CA SER A 46 1.29 -40.66 7.77
C SER A 46 1.90 -42.04 7.59
N CYS A 47 2.42 -42.60 8.69
CA CYS A 47 2.84 -43.99 8.73
C CYS A 47 1.60 -44.90 8.73
N SER A 48 1.04 -45.12 7.53
CA SER A 48 -0.01 -46.09 7.32
C SER A 48 0.54 -47.51 7.47
N SER A 49 0.40 -48.10 8.67
CA SER A 49 0.12 -49.53 8.72
C SER A 49 -1.14 -49.80 7.91
N LEU A 50 -1.10 -50.76 6.99
CA LEU A 50 -2.19 -51.09 6.08
C LEU A 50 -3.55 -51.15 6.81
N ASN A 51 -4.50 -50.34 6.37
CA ASN A 51 -5.91 -50.70 6.36
C ASN A 51 -6.63 -49.92 5.25
N ILE A 52 -6.96 -50.63 4.19
CA ILE A 52 -7.81 -50.15 3.10
C ILE A 52 -9.25 -50.16 3.62
N ALA A 53 -9.85 -48.98 3.78
CA ALA A 53 -11.29 -48.85 3.92
C ALA A 53 -11.73 -47.60 3.14
N GLN A 54 -12.62 -47.81 2.16
CA GLN A 54 -13.13 -46.75 1.32
C GLN A 54 -14.25 -45.98 2.01
N ASN A 55 -14.49 -44.77 1.48
CA ASN A 55 -15.81 -44.16 1.30
C ASN A 55 -16.37 -43.26 2.43
N ASN A 56 -16.64 -42.01 2.02
CA ASN A 56 -17.67 -41.06 2.47
C ASN A 56 -18.36 -41.26 3.84
N HIS A 57 -18.35 -40.19 4.65
CA HIS A 57 -19.62 -39.73 5.25
C HIS A 57 -19.65 -38.23 5.57
N ASN A 58 -20.78 -37.59 5.24
CA ASN A 58 -21.18 -36.30 5.81
C ASN A 58 -21.50 -36.46 7.32
N LEU A 59 -21.23 -35.45 8.14
CA LEU A 59 -21.73 -35.35 9.51
C LEU A 59 -22.53 -34.04 9.73
N PRO A 60 -23.81 -34.15 10.12
CA PRO A 60 -24.57 -33.06 10.73
C PRO A 60 -24.75 -33.23 12.25
N ASP A 61 -24.57 -32.11 12.96
CA ASP A 61 -25.45 -31.53 13.99
C ASP A 61 -25.81 -32.19 15.36
N HIS A 62 -26.03 -31.28 16.32
CA HIS A 62 -26.79 -31.33 17.59
C HIS A 62 -26.49 -32.35 18.70
N SER A 63 -26.11 -31.82 19.88
CA SER A 63 -27.05 -31.67 21.02
C SER A 63 -26.44 -30.91 22.22
N SER A 64 -27.28 -30.13 22.92
CA SER A 64 -26.96 -29.42 24.19
C SER A 64 -27.86 -29.93 25.32
N PRO A 65 -27.60 -29.55 26.60
CA PRO A 65 -28.67 -28.81 27.29
C PRO A 65 -28.22 -27.66 28.22
N SER A 66 -29.18 -26.74 28.45
CA SER A 66 -29.35 -25.65 29.44
C SER A 66 -28.45 -25.61 30.68
N THR A 67 -28.05 -24.44 31.21
CA THR A 67 -28.88 -23.37 31.86
C THR A 67 -28.16 -21.98 31.86
N SER A 68 -28.73 -20.81 32.21
CA SER A 68 -30.12 -20.30 32.41
C SER A 68 -30.12 -18.74 32.43
N ASN A 69 -31.32 -18.14 32.60
CA ASN A 69 -31.65 -16.78 33.07
C ASN A 69 -31.27 -15.50 32.29
N ILE A 70 -32.32 -14.97 31.67
CA ILE A 70 -32.60 -13.61 31.21
C ILE A 70 -32.49 -12.57 32.35
N GLN A 71 -31.98 -11.36 32.06
CA GLN A 71 -32.58 -10.11 32.56
C GLN A 71 -32.28 -8.89 31.68
N LYS A 72 -33.34 -8.13 31.33
CA LYS A 72 -33.30 -6.80 30.67
C LYS A 72 -33.17 -5.68 31.71
N ARG A 73 -32.55 -4.55 31.32
CA ARG A 73 -32.70 -3.13 31.79
C ARG A 73 -31.31 -2.48 31.96
N LYS A 74 -31.10 -1.17 31.84
CA LYS A 74 -31.77 -0.04 31.15
C LYS A 74 -30.74 1.11 31.12
N SER A 75 -30.94 2.11 30.26
CA SER A 75 -30.26 3.44 30.23
C SER A 75 -29.48 3.88 31.49
N GLY A 76 -28.23 4.28 31.32
CA GLY A 76 -27.45 5.05 32.29
C GLY A 76 -26.53 6.02 31.58
N SER A 77 -26.70 7.32 31.82
CA SER A 77 -25.80 8.38 31.35
C SER A 77 -24.57 8.43 32.25
N CYS A 78 -23.39 8.61 31.66
CA CYS A 78 -22.31 9.34 32.32
C CYS A 78 -21.53 10.16 31.28
N GLU A 79 -21.65 11.48 31.39
CA GLU A 79 -20.60 12.38 30.93
C GLU A 79 -19.35 12.11 31.77
N SER A 80 -18.15 12.16 31.16
CA SER A 80 -17.13 13.15 31.53
C SER A 80 -15.82 12.95 30.75
N GLU A 81 -15.05 14.04 30.74
CA GLU A 81 -13.60 14.15 30.50
C GLU A 81 -13.10 14.17 29.05
N GLU A 82 -12.72 15.39 28.66
CA GLU A 82 -11.97 15.73 27.46
C GLU A 82 -10.67 14.91 27.34
N LYS A 83 -10.59 14.04 26.34
CA LYS A 83 -9.30 13.52 25.88
C LYS A 83 -8.70 14.51 24.89
N GLY A 84 -7.90 15.42 25.44
CA GLY A 84 -7.20 16.46 24.69
C GLY A 84 -6.57 15.91 23.42
N LYS A 85 -6.83 16.58 22.30
CA LYS A 85 -6.28 16.20 20.98
C LYS A 85 -4.77 16.32 21.02
N MET A 86 -4.08 15.22 21.29
CA MET A 86 -2.63 15.15 21.18
C MET A 86 -2.25 15.41 19.72
N VAL A 87 -1.92 16.67 19.41
CA VAL A 87 -1.43 17.09 18.09
C VAL A 87 -0.10 16.40 17.89
N LYS A 88 -0.15 15.22 17.25
CA LYS A 88 1.02 14.56 16.74
C LYS A 88 1.65 15.53 15.74
N LYS A 89 2.74 16.20 16.15
CA LYS A 89 3.70 16.79 15.23
C LYS A 89 4.24 15.64 14.39
N THR A 90 3.51 15.36 13.31
CA THR A 90 3.95 14.47 12.26
C THR A 90 5.17 15.17 11.69
N GLN A 91 6.37 14.72 12.08
CA GLN A 91 7.57 15.13 11.36
C GLN A 91 7.30 14.78 9.91
N GLU A 92 7.20 15.80 9.07
CA GLU A 92 6.93 15.59 7.65
C GLU A 92 8.22 15.00 7.07
N ILE A 93 8.27 13.66 7.07
CA ILE A 93 9.26 12.89 6.32
C ILE A 93 9.10 13.36 4.88
N GLN A 94 10.01 14.22 4.43
CA GLN A 94 9.97 14.86 3.13
C GLN A 94 10.09 13.78 2.05
N ASN A 95 8.94 13.25 1.64
CA ASN A 95 8.84 12.21 0.64
C ASN A 95 9.56 12.71 -0.62
N PRO A 96 10.59 12.01 -1.13
CA PRO A 96 11.36 12.48 -2.28
C PRO A 96 10.49 12.70 -3.51
N ARG A 97 9.35 11.99 -3.62
CA ARG A 97 8.34 12.24 -4.66
C ARG A 97 7.65 13.60 -4.51
N LYS A 98 7.37 14.07 -3.29
CA LYS A 98 6.83 15.42 -3.05
C LYS A 98 7.85 16.50 -3.45
N GLN A 99 9.12 16.33 -3.08
CA GLN A 99 10.19 17.26 -3.46
C GLN A 99 10.34 17.35 -4.99
N MET A 100 10.41 16.20 -5.67
CA MET A 100 10.45 16.13 -7.14
C MET A 100 9.25 16.81 -7.80
N VAL A 101 8.04 16.62 -7.27
CA VAL A 101 6.82 17.26 -7.80
C VAL A 101 6.79 18.77 -7.53
N ALA A 102 7.37 19.26 -6.43
CA ALA A 102 7.52 20.70 -6.19
C ALA A 102 8.50 21.30 -7.21
N TRP A 103 9.70 20.73 -7.34
CA TRP A 103 10.70 21.18 -8.30
C TRP A 103 10.20 21.19 -9.75
N LEU A 104 9.45 20.17 -10.18
CA LEU A 104 8.82 20.13 -11.51
C LEU A 104 7.83 21.29 -11.76
N LYS A 105 7.10 21.73 -10.73
CA LYS A 105 6.18 22.88 -10.84
C LYS A 105 6.95 24.19 -10.96
N ASP A 106 7.98 24.36 -10.13
CA ASP A 106 8.79 25.58 -10.12
C ASP A 106 9.55 25.73 -11.45
N TYR A 107 10.12 24.63 -11.96
CA TYR A 107 10.78 24.59 -13.28
C TYR A 107 9.83 24.94 -14.43
N ASN A 108 8.62 24.34 -14.47
CA ASN A 108 7.64 24.65 -15.51
C ASN A 108 7.21 26.13 -15.46
N LYS A 109 7.07 26.71 -14.26
CA LYS A 109 6.75 28.12 -14.06
C LYS A 109 7.88 29.03 -14.57
N GLU A 110 9.13 28.72 -14.25
CA GLU A 110 10.30 29.46 -14.75
C GLU A 110 10.39 29.43 -16.28
N VAL A 111 10.10 28.29 -16.90
CA VAL A 111 10.06 28.16 -18.37
C VAL A 111 8.95 29.02 -18.98
N GLN A 112 7.75 29.04 -18.39
CA GLN A 112 6.64 29.90 -18.85
C GLN A 112 6.99 31.39 -18.71
N GLU A 113 7.46 31.84 -17.55
CA GLU A 113 7.84 33.24 -17.32
C GLU A 113 8.99 33.71 -18.24
N ARG A 114 9.91 32.81 -18.60
CA ARG A 114 10.98 33.09 -19.57
C ARG A 114 10.44 33.28 -20.99
N GLU A 115 9.46 32.48 -21.39
CA GLU A 115 8.85 32.56 -22.72
C GLU A 115 7.97 33.82 -22.85
N GLU A 116 7.15 34.11 -21.83
CA GLU A 116 6.36 35.35 -21.74
C GLU A 116 7.24 36.61 -21.81
N ARG A 117 8.38 36.62 -21.08
CA ARG A 117 9.32 37.74 -21.11
C ARG A 117 9.96 37.94 -22.49
N ARG A 118 10.27 36.86 -23.21
CA ARG A 118 10.76 36.95 -24.60
C ARG A 118 9.69 37.53 -25.52
N LEU A 119 8.46 37.05 -25.41
CA LEU A 119 7.34 37.50 -26.23
C LEU A 119 7.03 38.99 -25.98
N MET A 120 7.01 39.42 -24.72
CA MET A 120 6.83 40.82 -24.33
C MET A 120 7.95 41.72 -24.88
N SER A 121 9.21 41.31 -24.76
CA SER A 121 10.35 42.08 -25.31
C SER A 121 10.32 42.16 -26.85
N MET A 122 9.82 41.12 -27.54
CA MET A 122 9.66 41.14 -28.99
C MET A 122 8.52 42.08 -29.42
N ALA A 123 7.39 42.06 -28.70
CA ALA A 123 6.26 42.95 -28.94
C ALA A 123 6.62 44.44 -28.68
N GLU A 124 7.40 44.71 -27.64
CA GLU A 124 7.92 46.06 -27.32
C GLU A 124 8.82 46.61 -28.45
N LYS A 125 9.73 45.77 -28.98
CA LYS A 125 10.55 46.15 -30.14
C LYS A 125 9.71 46.47 -31.37
N GLN A 126 8.77 45.59 -31.72
CA GLN A 126 7.85 45.82 -32.84
C GLN A 126 7.01 47.09 -32.64
N HIS A 127 6.61 47.41 -31.40
CA HIS A 127 5.91 48.65 -31.13
C HIS A 127 6.80 49.88 -31.38
N ASN A 128 8.04 49.88 -30.89
CA ASN A 128 8.98 50.97 -31.12
C ASN A 128 9.35 51.13 -32.61
N GLU A 129 9.62 50.03 -33.32
CA GLU A 129 9.90 50.03 -34.77
C GLU A 129 8.71 50.63 -35.56
N ASN A 130 7.47 50.29 -35.18
CA ASN A 130 6.27 50.87 -35.81
C ASN A 130 6.10 52.37 -35.50
N ILE A 131 6.50 52.84 -34.32
CA ILE A 131 6.48 54.28 -33.98
C ILE A 131 7.57 55.03 -34.74
N GLU A 132 8.77 54.46 -34.88
CA GLU A 132 9.89 55.05 -35.62
C GLU A 132 9.56 55.18 -37.13
N MET A 133 8.87 54.19 -37.73
CA MET A 133 8.40 54.29 -39.12
C MET A 133 7.24 55.27 -39.35
N LEU A 134 6.64 55.82 -38.29
CA LEU A 134 5.55 56.81 -38.36
C LEU A 134 6.01 58.23 -38.03
N SER A 135 7.30 58.43 -37.74
CA SER A 135 7.93 59.72 -37.41
C SER A 135 8.68 60.35 -38.59
#